data_AF-M8DK00-F1
#
_entry.id   AF-M8DK00-F1
#
_cell.length_a   1.000
_cell.length_b   1.000
_cell.length_c   1.000
_cell.angle_alpha   90.00
_cell.angle_beta   90.00
_cell.angle_gamma   90.00
#
_symmetry.space_group_name_H-M   'P 1'
#
loop_
_entity.id
_entity.type
_entity.pdbx_description
1 polymer ?
#
loop_
_entity_poly.entity_id
_entity_poly.type
_entity_poly.pdbx_seq_one_letter_code
_entity_poly.pdbx_strand_id
1 'polypeptide(L)'
;MKTEVDHHMLIDQLYAQLVCLLRDEGVVLHAYFREYAGNRFLYVTSPLPPPQLGDYLTEAGERIASGTIIHPECTYVRTAGMERVFRFRFLIPEDKKFCCGNLCDDCYLLRSKWS
;
A
#
# COMPACT_ATOMS: atom_id res chain seq x y z
N MET A 1 1.01 7.03 27.85
CA MET A 1 1.76 7.69 26.77
C MET A 1 1.43 6.94 25.49
N LYS A 2 0.36 7.34 24.78
CA LYS A 2 -0.02 6.72 23.50
C LYS A 2 0.78 7.44 22.42
N THR A 3 1.74 6.75 21.82
CA THR A 3 2.41 7.21 20.60
C THR A 3 1.36 7.22 19.49
N GLU A 4 0.86 8.39 19.14
CA GLU A 4 0.19 8.61 17.85
C GLU A 4 1.24 8.38 16.78
N VAL A 5 1.29 7.15 16.25
CA VAL A 5 2.05 6.86 15.04
C VAL A 5 1.32 7.57 13.91
N ASP A 6 1.93 8.65 13.42
CA ASP A 6 1.44 9.36 12.24
C ASP A 6 1.31 8.36 11.09
N HIS A 7 0.08 8.09 10.65
CA HIS A 7 -0.21 7.13 9.59
C HIS A 7 0.50 7.49 8.28
N HIS A 8 0.86 8.76 8.05
CA HIS A 8 1.69 9.17 6.92
C HIS A 8 3.10 8.57 7.00
N MET A 9 3.71 8.60 8.19
CA MET A 9 5.05 8.06 8.43
C MET A 9 5.08 6.54 8.26
N LEU A 10 4.00 5.84 8.61
CA LEU A 10 3.87 4.39 8.44
C LEU A 10 3.81 3.99 6.96
N ILE A 11 2.99 4.69 6.17
CA ILE A 11 2.81 4.36 4.75
C ILE A 11 4.10 4.58 3.95
N ASP A 12 4.84 5.65 4.25
CA ASP A 12 6.14 5.91 3.60
C ASP A 12 7.19 4.84 3.93
N GLN A 13 7.16 4.28 5.16
CA GLN A 13 8.00 3.15 5.53
C GLN A 13 7.69 1.89 4.71
N LEU A 14 6.40 1.60 4.46
CA LEU A 14 6.01 0.44 3.64
C LEU A 14 6.50 0.57 2.20
N TYR A 15 6.43 1.78 1.62
CA TYR A 15 6.98 2.02 0.28
C TYR A 15 8.50 1.85 0.22
N ALA A 16 9.22 2.31 1.24
CA ALA A 16 10.67 2.11 1.33
C ALA A 16 11.02 0.62 1.47
N GLN A 17 10.30 -0.12 2.33
CA GLN A 17 10.46 -1.56 2.49
C GLN A 17 10.20 -2.32 1.19
N LEU A 18 9.20 -1.90 0.40
CA LEU A 18 8.90 -2.51 -0.89
C LEU A 18 10.07 -2.36 -1.86
N VAL A 19 10.65 -1.16 -1.98
CA VAL A 19 11.80 -0.95 -2.86
C VAL A 19 13.01 -1.78 -2.42
N CYS A 20 13.25 -1.92 -1.11
CA CYS A 20 14.32 -2.78 -0.60
C CYS A 20 14.06 -4.25 -0.93
N LEU A 21 12.86 -4.77 -0.64
CA LEU A 21 12.50 -6.16 -0.89
C LEU A 21 12.66 -6.53 -2.38
N LEU A 22 12.16 -5.68 -3.28
CA LEU A 22 12.24 -5.90 -4.73
C LEU A 22 13.70 -5.95 -5.22
N ARG A 23 14.58 -5.16 -4.62
CA ARG A 23 16.01 -5.15 -4.95
C ARG A 23 16.70 -6.43 -4.49
N ASP A 24 16.37 -6.91 -3.30
CA ASP A 24 17.05 -8.05 -2.68
C ASP A 24 16.69 -9.39 -3.35
N GLU A 25 15.48 -9.53 -3.89
CA GLU A 25 15.02 -10.77 -4.54
C GLU A 25 15.55 -10.92 -5.99
N GLY A 26 16.18 -9.89 -6.57
CA GLY A 26 16.89 -9.96 -7.85
C GLY A 26 16.01 -10.12 -9.10
N VAL A 27 14.69 -10.31 -8.95
CA VAL A 27 13.71 -10.32 -10.05
C VAL A 27 13.52 -8.93 -10.67
N VAL A 28 13.79 -7.88 -9.89
CA VAL A 28 13.71 -6.49 -10.29
C VAL A 28 15.11 -5.89 -10.33
N LEU A 29 15.49 -5.38 -11.51
CA LEU A 29 16.80 -4.75 -11.73
C LEU A 29 16.84 -3.33 -11.17
N HIS A 30 15.73 -2.60 -11.30
CA HIS A 30 15.59 -1.23 -10.81
C HIS A 30 14.14 -0.95 -10.43
N ALA A 31 13.93 -0.34 -9.26
CA ALA A 31 12.62 0.08 -8.78
C ALA A 31 12.73 1.43 -8.07
N TYR A 32 11.81 2.34 -8.37
CA TYR A 32 11.63 3.59 -7.63
C TYR A 32 10.23 4.16 -7.82
N PHE A 33 9.83 5.01 -6.89
CA PHE A 33 8.57 5.73 -6.96
C PHE A 33 8.76 7.13 -7.56
N ARG A 34 7.76 7.58 -8.32
CA ARG A 34 7.55 9.00 -8.63
C ARG A 34 6.15 9.40 -8.27
N GLU A 35 6.02 10.62 -7.77
CA GLU A 35 4.73 11.22 -7.51
C GLU A 35 4.29 12.09 -8.68
N TYR A 36 3.02 11.99 -9.06
CA TYR A 36 2.40 12.84 -10.05
C TYR A 36 0.97 13.15 -9.63
N ALA A 37 0.65 14.43 -9.44
CA ALA A 37 -0.66 14.90 -8.99
C ALA A 37 -1.19 14.12 -7.76
N GLY A 38 -0.35 13.96 -6.73
CA GLY A 38 -0.69 13.25 -5.49
C GLY A 38 -0.81 11.72 -5.61
N ASN A 39 -0.50 11.15 -6.77
CA ASN A 39 -0.51 9.71 -6.99
C ASN A 39 0.93 9.17 -7.10
N ARG A 40 1.20 8.06 -6.42
CA ARG A 40 2.49 7.37 -6.50
C ARG A 40 2.47 6.32 -7.61
N PHE A 41 3.49 6.41 -8.46
CA PHE A 41 3.72 5.47 -9.55
C PHE A 41 5.04 4.77 -9.34
N LEU A 42 5.01 3.44 -9.35
CA LEU A 42 6.17 2.59 -9.27
C LEU A 42 6.71 2.34 -10.69
N TYR A 43 7.96 2.71 -10.90
CA TYR A 43 8.70 2.45 -12.13
C TYR A 43 9.59 1.23 -11.87
N VAL A 44 9.43 0.19 -12.68
CA VAL A 44 10.13 -1.09 -12.50
C VAL A 44 10.80 -1.53 -13.80
N THR A 45 12.08 -1.87 -13.72
CA THR A 45 12.80 -2.60 -14.78
C THR A 45 12.94 -4.05 -14.36
N SER A 46 12.35 -4.97 -15.13
CA SER A 46 12.37 -6.41 -14.86
C SER A 46 12.25 -7.18 -16.18
N PRO A 47 12.84 -8.39 -16.29
CA PRO A 47 12.60 -9.28 -17.43
C PRO A 47 11.15 -9.83 -17.47
N LEU A 48 10.39 -9.73 -16.38
CA LEU A 48 9.03 -10.24 -16.32
C LEU A 48 8.06 -9.45 -17.22
N PRO A 49 7.09 -10.13 -17.86
CA PRO A 49 6.01 -9.44 -18.55
C PRO A 49 5.08 -8.72 -17.55
N PRO A 50 4.39 -7.64 -17.96
CA PRO A 50 3.61 -6.80 -17.04
C PRO A 50 2.58 -7.52 -16.16
N PRO A 51 1.84 -8.54 -16.63
CA PRO A 51 0.90 -9.26 -15.75
C PRO A 51 1.61 -9.99 -14.61
N GLN A 52 2.63 -10.80 -14.93
CA GLN A 52 3.41 -11.56 -13.93
C GLN A 52 4.15 -10.62 -12.98
N LEU A 53 4.65 -9.49 -13.50
CA LEU A 53 5.26 -8.47 -12.66
C LEU A 53 4.23 -7.81 -11.74
N GLY A 54 3.01 -7.56 -12.20
CA GLY A 54 1.93 -7.03 -11.38
C GLY A 54 1.54 -7.97 -10.24
N ASP A 55 1.42 -9.27 -10.52
CA ASP A 55 1.14 -10.31 -9.53
C ASP A 55 2.25 -10.37 -8.47
N TYR A 56 3.51 -10.41 -8.92
CA TYR A 56 4.68 -10.41 -8.04
C TYR A 56 4.75 -9.15 -7.16
N LEU A 57 4.51 -7.97 -7.72
CA LEU A 57 4.49 -6.72 -6.96
C LEU A 57 3.38 -6.72 -5.90
N THR A 58 2.22 -7.29 -6.22
CA THR A 58 1.09 -7.40 -5.29
C THR A 58 1.45 -8.33 -4.13
N GLU A 59 1.98 -9.52 -4.42
CA GLU A 59 2.44 -10.48 -3.40
C GLU A 59 3.53 -9.88 -2.49
N ALA A 60 4.50 -9.17 -3.08
CA ALA A 60 5.53 -8.45 -2.33
C ALA A 60 4.93 -7.41 -1.37
N GLY A 61 3.92 -6.67 -1.84
CA GLY A 61 3.16 -5.73 -1.02
C GLY A 61 2.39 -6.41 0.12
N GLU A 62 1.79 -7.57 -0.14
CA GLU A 62 1.03 -8.32 0.86
C GLU A 62 1.95 -8.84 1.97
N ARG A 63 3.14 -9.33 1.61
CA ARG A 63 4.16 -9.75 2.57
C ARG A 63 4.60 -8.62 3.50
N ILE A 64 4.77 -7.42 2.95
CA ILE A 64 5.15 -6.22 3.72
C ILE A 64 4.02 -5.75 4.62
N ALA A 65 2.78 -5.78 4.12
CA ALA A 65 1.60 -5.37 4.89
C ALA A 65 1.05 -6.47 5.80
N SER A 66 1.65 -7.66 5.81
CA SER A 66 1.20 -8.81 6.59
C SER A 66 1.06 -8.48 8.08
N GLY A 67 -0.06 -8.89 8.67
CA GLY A 67 -0.38 -8.60 10.08
C GLY A 67 -0.90 -7.17 10.33
N THR A 68 -1.09 -6.38 9.28
CA THR A 68 -1.74 -5.07 9.35
C THR A 68 -3.11 -5.10 8.68
N ILE A 69 -3.90 -4.03 8.86
CA ILE A 69 -5.15 -3.83 8.11
C ILE A 69 -4.90 -3.32 6.68
N ILE A 70 -3.66 -2.98 6.31
CA ILE A 70 -3.33 -2.31 5.06
C ILE A 70 -3.34 -3.33 3.91
N HIS A 71 -3.92 -2.95 2.78
CA HIS A 71 -3.95 -3.78 1.57
C HIS A 71 -3.20 -3.11 0.42
N PRO A 72 -2.32 -3.82 -0.29
CA PRO A 72 -1.71 -3.32 -1.51
C PRO A 72 -2.72 -3.37 -2.68
N GLU A 73 -2.65 -2.38 -3.55
CA GLU A 73 -3.29 -2.38 -4.87
C GLU A 73 -2.21 -2.08 -5.91
N CYS A 74 -2.12 -2.92 -6.95
CA CYS A 74 -1.20 -2.73 -8.06
C CYS A 74 -1.99 -2.71 -9.37
N THR A 75 -1.82 -1.65 -10.17
CA THR A 75 -2.46 -1.55 -11.50
C THR A 75 -1.42 -1.14 -12.52
N TYR A 76 -1.28 -1.92 -13.59
CA TYR A 76 -0.41 -1.56 -14.71
C TYR A 76 -0.94 -0.31 -15.44
N VAL A 77 -0.05 0.65 -15.69
CA VAL A 77 -0.40 1.93 -16.33
C VAL A 77 0.12 1.96 -17.76
N ARG A 78 1.43 1.76 -17.95
CA ARG A 78 2.09 1.85 -19.26
C ARG A 78 3.50 1.29 -19.24
N THR A 79 4.11 1.21 -20.42
CA THR A 79 5.55 1.00 -20.59
C THR A 79 6.21 2.32 -21.02
N ALA A 80 7.37 2.63 -20.46
CA ALA A 80 8.18 3.79 -20.78
C ALA A 80 9.63 3.34 -21.03
N GLY A 81 9.99 3.13 -22.30
CA GLY A 81 11.29 2.52 -22.64
C GLY A 81 11.39 1.10 -22.07
N MET A 82 12.40 0.86 -21.23
CA MET A 82 12.62 -0.43 -20.55
C MET A 82 11.83 -0.55 -19.23
N GLU A 83 11.18 0.52 -18.77
CA GLU A 83 10.47 0.55 -17.51
C GLU A 83 8.99 0.20 -17.71
N ARG A 84 8.44 -0.61 -16.80
CA ARG A 84 7.01 -0.85 -16.63
C ARG A 84 6.52 0.03 -15.49
N VAL A 85 5.46 0.79 -15.74
CA VAL A 85 4.90 1.75 -14.79
C VAL A 85 3.61 1.20 -14.21
N PHE A 86 3.54 1.16 -12.89
CA PHE A 86 2.39 0.72 -12.13
C PHE A 86 1.90 1.84 -11.23
N ARG A 87 0.58 1.95 -11.06
CA ARG A 87 0.01 2.66 -9.92
C ARG A 87 -0.01 1.66 -8.77
N PHE A 88 0.81 1.91 -7.76
CA PHE A 88 0.92 1.03 -6.60
C PHE A 88 0.51 1.81 -5.34
N ARG A 89 -0.45 1.27 -4.59
CA ARG A 89 -1.04 1.95 -3.43
C ARG A 89 -1.10 1.00 -2.24
N PHE A 90 -0.66 1.47 -1.09
CA PHE A 90 -1.07 0.90 0.20
C PHE A 90 -2.36 1.58 0.64
N LEU A 91 -3.44 0.79 0.73
CA LEU A 91 -4.77 1.25 1.10
C LEU A 91 -5.05 0.85 2.54
N ILE A 92 -5.43 1.82 3.37
CA ILE A 92 -6.06 1.53 4.66
C ILE A 92 -7.54 1.29 4.35
N PRO A 93 -8.14 0.19 4.82
CA PRO A 93 -9.57 -0.03 4.68
C PRO A 93 -10.31 1.20 5.19
N GLU A 94 -11.13 1.79 4.34
CA GLU A 94 -12.11 2.74 4.80
C GLU A 94 -13.13 1.95 5.62
N ASP A 95 -12.91 1.84 6.93
CA ASP A 95 -13.99 1.55 7.85
C ASP A 95 -15.02 2.66 7.63
N LYS A 96 -16.03 2.39 6.80
CA LYS A 96 -17.25 3.20 6.76
C LYS A 96 -17.91 3.04 8.12
N LYS A 97 -17.46 3.83 9.09
CA LYS A 97 -18.13 3.98 10.38
C LYS A 97 -19.37 4.83 10.12
N PHE A 98 -20.42 4.18 9.63
CA PHE A 98 -21.74 4.77 9.63
C PHE A 98 -22.14 5.00 11.08
N CYS A 99 -22.04 6.25 11.53
CA CYS A 99 -22.76 6.69 12.72
C CYS A 99 -24.21 6.90 12.29
N CYS A 100 -25.13 6.07 12.76
CA CYS A 100 -26.57 6.29 12.53
C CYS A 100 -27.12 7.50 13.29
N GLY A 101 -26.32 8.15 14.16
CA GLY A 101 -26.71 9.31 14.97
C GLY A 101 -27.63 8.99 16.15
N ASN A 102 -28.14 7.76 16.25
CA ASN A 102 -29.22 7.40 17.17
C ASN A 102 -28.78 6.62 18.42
N LEU A 103 -27.48 6.59 18.76
CA LEU A 103 -26.96 5.82 19.92
C LEU A 103 -27.46 4.37 19.95
N CYS A 104 -27.44 3.68 18.81
CA CYS A 104 -27.84 2.28 18.73
C CYS A 104 -26.95 1.38 19.61
N ASP A 105 -27.41 0.15 19.85
CA ASP A 105 -26.71 -0.80 20.72
C ASP A 105 -25.29 -1.15 20.24
N ASP A 106 -24.97 -0.95 18.95
CA ASP A 106 -23.62 -1.12 18.38
C ASP A 106 -22.93 0.22 18.03
N CYS A 107 -23.28 1.30 18.73
CA CYS A 107 -22.70 2.61 18.49
C CYS A 107 -21.23 2.68 18.92
N TYR A 108 -20.34 2.99 17.97
CA TYR A 108 -18.90 3.09 18.27
C TYR A 108 -18.55 4.15 19.32
N LEU A 109 -19.36 5.22 19.47
CA LEU A 109 -19.17 6.24 20.51
C LEU A 109 -19.35 5.68 21.93
N LEU A 110 -20.13 4.62 22.10
CA LEU A 110 -20.40 4.00 23.39
C LEU A 110 -19.35 2.94 23.77
N ARG A 111 -18.61 2.37 22.79
CA ARG A 111 -17.58 1.36 23.05
C ARG A 111 -16.41 1.86 23.90
N SER A 112 -16.11 3.15 23.90
CA SER A 112 -14.99 3.76 24.64
C SER A 112 -15.29 4.14 26.09
N LYS A 113 -16.49 3.86 26.61
CA LYS A 113 -16.87 4.20 28.01
C LYS A 113 -16.84 3.02 28.99
N TRP A 114 -16.42 1.84 28.55
CA TRP A 114 -16.34 0.63 29.36
C TRP A 114 -14.92 0.07 29.33
N SER A 115 -13.99 0.81 29.93
CA SER A 115 -12.61 0.35 30.22
C SER A 115 -12.16 0.95 31.54
#